data_AF-A0A6A5RUJ3-F1
#
_entry.id   AF-A0A6A5RUJ3-F1
#
_cell.length_a   1.000
_cell.length_b   1.000
_cell.length_c   1.000
_cell.angle_alpha   90.00
_cell.angle_beta   90.00
_cell.angle_gamma   90.00
#
_symmetry.space_group_name_H-M   'P 1'
#
loop_
_entity.id
_entity.type
_entity.pdbx_description
1 polymer ?
#
loop_
_entity_poly.entity_id
_entity_poly.type
_entity_poly.pdbx_seq_one_letter_code
_entity_poly.pdbx_strand_id
1 'polypeptide(L)'
;MPAESACPISGVDRALSLYINSRNDTLRIRCTLSRYLTSSTRPVNNATQNQHVNHECPQGISATSSNPPGLKDLRMAYLHALRVRTQAETKHRELQASLEDLKNDHIDENPTLPQSDHDDESTRGYITLLRQRRKLAELNVVQETLEKVLGAKPANPKQDPRDNIQDTIGEQPDLPAERLEQIAQPDDIQSSIFKLKQEVLEARSRMDRANIARKQATNAIRDQPGLPEQVHALEKARNQIIEWMQCELAKMEEDSVFLEDTSPIKRAAQEDAPIDLEFAEERIYASYDRYTTARIDLIESYGSLSEPLYESNKTETDHIVRDSVDIGKDTKLVRPVSKLLPHLPLLARSAQNERSLLQQAVYLQSQLAASDQELEEALLRLSGESHLLPAGSKGASAWGKVAAEAEYATRAFVKEHLQESRQEVSGISAIVDLCSLQSKVLGVV
;
A
#
# COMPACT_ATOMS: atom_id res chain seq x y z
N MET A 1 -6.87 -36.12 -37.90
CA MET A 1 -6.47 -35.40 -36.68
C MET A 1 -5.88 -34.07 -37.13
N PRO A 2 -6.51 -32.91 -36.93
CA PRO A 2 -5.87 -31.66 -37.28
C PRO A 2 -4.85 -31.30 -36.19
N ALA A 3 -3.71 -30.74 -36.64
CA ALA A 3 -2.57 -30.38 -35.81
C ALA A 3 -2.91 -29.31 -34.77
N GLU A 4 -2.28 -29.40 -33.60
CA GLU A 4 -2.27 -28.35 -32.59
C GLU A 4 -1.71 -27.07 -33.23
N SER A 5 -2.56 -26.08 -33.41
CA SER A 5 -2.15 -24.76 -33.87
C SER A 5 -1.32 -24.11 -32.78
N ALA A 6 0.00 -24.19 -32.89
CA ALA A 6 0.93 -23.51 -32.00
C ALA A 6 0.65 -22.00 -32.00
N CYS A 7 0.30 -21.44 -30.85
CA CYS A 7 0.13 -20.00 -30.69
C CYS A 7 1.47 -19.29 -30.95
N PRO A 8 1.48 -18.14 -31.64
CA PRO A 8 2.71 -17.43 -32.01
C PRO A 8 3.48 -16.84 -30.80
N ILE A 9 2.95 -16.96 -29.58
CA ILE A 9 3.55 -16.44 -28.35
C ILE A 9 3.55 -17.56 -27.28
N SER A 10 4.71 -18.15 -27.03
CA SER A 10 4.88 -19.30 -26.11
C SER A 10 4.56 -18.97 -24.65
N GLY A 11 4.71 -17.70 -24.23
CA GLY A 11 4.34 -17.25 -22.89
C GLY A 11 2.83 -17.26 -22.64
N VAL A 12 2.04 -16.91 -23.66
CA VAL A 12 0.57 -16.92 -23.60
C VAL A 12 0.06 -18.36 -23.63
N ASP A 13 0.66 -19.21 -24.46
CA ASP A 13 0.32 -20.63 -24.51
C ASP A 13 0.61 -21.33 -23.16
N ARG A 14 1.75 -21.04 -22.52
CA ARG A 14 2.06 -21.58 -21.18
C ARG A 14 1.08 -21.10 -20.11
N ALA A 15 0.70 -19.83 -20.12
CA ALA A 15 -0.26 -19.27 -19.16
C ALA A 15 -1.69 -19.84 -19.38
N LEU A 16 -2.09 -19.99 -20.64
CA LEU A 16 -3.41 -20.49 -21.01
C LEU A 16 -3.49 -22.02 -21.05
N SER A 17 -2.36 -22.74 -21.06
CA SER A 17 -2.32 -24.22 -21.09
C SER A 17 -3.11 -24.87 -19.96
N LEU A 18 -3.20 -24.23 -18.79
CA LEU A 18 -4.00 -24.71 -17.65
C LEU A 18 -5.52 -24.58 -17.88
N TYR A 19 -5.93 -23.71 -18.80
CA TYR A 19 -7.30 -23.36 -19.15
C TYR A 19 -7.76 -23.92 -20.50
N ILE A 20 -6.82 -24.23 -21.40
CA ILE A 20 -7.06 -24.90 -22.68
C ILE A 20 -7.23 -26.40 -22.42
N ASN A 21 -8.41 -26.93 -22.71
CA ASN A 21 -8.72 -28.35 -22.54
C ASN A 21 -8.86 -29.00 -23.92
N SER A 22 -8.49 -30.29 -24.03
CA SER A 22 -8.68 -31.04 -25.27
C SER A 22 -10.18 -31.15 -25.64
N ARG A 23 -10.50 -31.41 -26.92
CA ARG A 23 -11.89 -31.59 -27.36
C ARG A 23 -12.61 -32.71 -26.59
N ASN A 24 -11.87 -33.76 -26.20
CA ASN A 24 -12.43 -34.87 -25.43
C ASN A 24 -12.65 -34.47 -23.96
N ASP A 25 -11.73 -33.71 -23.38
CA ASP A 25 -11.87 -33.20 -22.01
C ASP A 25 -13.01 -32.19 -21.90
N THR A 26 -13.17 -31.30 -22.88
CA THR A 26 -14.29 -30.36 -22.91
C THR A 26 -15.64 -31.08 -23.02
N LEU A 27 -15.75 -32.14 -23.84
CA LEU A 27 -16.95 -32.97 -23.89
C LEU A 27 -17.21 -33.69 -22.56
N ARG A 28 -16.17 -34.25 -21.94
CA ARG A 28 -16.27 -34.91 -20.62
C ARG A 28 -16.72 -33.92 -19.54
N ILE A 29 -16.11 -32.74 -19.48
CA ILE A 29 -16.46 -31.65 -18.56
C ILE A 29 -17.91 -31.20 -18.80
N ARG A 30 -18.33 -31.05 -20.06
CA ARG A 30 -19.72 -30.68 -20.39
C ARG A 30 -20.71 -31.75 -19.92
N CYS A 31 -20.39 -33.03 -20.09
CA CYS A 31 -21.22 -34.14 -19.61
C CYS A 31 -21.24 -34.24 -18.08
N THR A 32 -20.14 -33.97 -17.39
CA THR A 32 -20.11 -33.98 -15.91
C THR A 32 -20.85 -32.78 -15.33
N LEU A 33 -20.69 -31.59 -15.92
CA LEU A 33 -21.43 -30.40 -15.52
C LEU A 33 -22.91 -30.54 -15.80
N SER A 34 -23.32 -31.10 -16.95
CA SER A 34 -24.73 -31.33 -17.23
C SER A 34 -25.34 -32.33 -16.24
N ARG A 35 -24.63 -33.40 -15.86
CA ARG A 35 -25.07 -34.33 -14.80
C ARG A 35 -25.14 -33.66 -13.43
N TYR A 36 -24.16 -32.82 -13.10
CA TYR A 36 -24.12 -32.10 -11.83
C TYR A 36 -25.27 -31.09 -11.72
N LEU A 37 -25.49 -30.28 -12.76
CA LEU A 37 -26.58 -29.31 -12.82
C LEU A 37 -27.95 -30.02 -12.80
N THR A 38 -28.12 -31.10 -13.56
CA THR A 38 -29.35 -31.89 -13.52
C THR A 38 -29.59 -32.57 -12.17
N SER A 39 -28.51 -32.94 -11.46
CA SER A 39 -28.61 -33.44 -10.08
C SER A 39 -28.95 -32.35 -9.06
N SER A 40 -28.46 -31.12 -9.25
CA SER A 40 -28.79 -29.97 -8.38
C SER A 40 -30.19 -29.42 -8.64
N THR A 41 -30.74 -29.61 -9.85
CA THR A 41 -32.12 -29.21 -10.17
C THR A 41 -33.17 -30.25 -9.76
N ARG A 42 -32.76 -31.45 -9.33
CA ARG A 42 -33.69 -32.48 -8.86
C ARG A 42 -34.01 -32.20 -7.38
N PRO A 43 -35.26 -31.82 -7.04
CA PRO A 43 -35.60 -31.46 -5.66
C PRO A 43 -35.48 -32.70 -4.77
N VAL A 44 -34.60 -32.65 -3.77
CA VAL A 44 -34.45 -33.71 -2.76
C VAL A 44 -35.23 -33.36 -1.49
N ASN A 45 -35.49 -32.07 -1.23
CA ASN A 45 -36.23 -31.59 -0.06
C ASN A 45 -37.15 -30.40 -0.40
N ASN A 46 -38.19 -30.18 0.41
CA ASN A 46 -39.14 -29.05 0.26
C ASN A 46 -38.46 -27.66 0.28
N ALA A 47 -37.30 -27.52 0.94
CA ALA A 47 -36.50 -26.29 0.94
C ALA A 47 -35.77 -26.01 -0.39
N THR A 48 -35.64 -27.01 -1.26
CA THR A 48 -34.94 -26.90 -2.57
C THR A 48 -35.90 -26.74 -3.75
N GLN A 49 -37.22 -26.73 -3.51
CA GLN A 49 -38.25 -26.70 -4.55
C GLN A 49 -38.20 -25.42 -5.41
N ASN A 50 -37.71 -24.30 -4.86
CA ASN A 50 -37.66 -23.00 -5.54
C ASN A 50 -36.30 -22.64 -6.15
N GLN A 51 -35.33 -23.57 -6.20
CA GLN A 51 -33.99 -23.29 -6.76
C GLN A 51 -34.01 -22.90 -8.25
N HIS A 52 -35.07 -23.28 -9.00
CA HIS A 52 -35.23 -22.90 -10.41
C HIS A 52 -35.52 -21.41 -10.62
N VAL A 53 -35.96 -20.67 -9.58
CA VAL A 53 -36.25 -19.23 -9.63
C VAL A 53 -35.04 -18.39 -9.18
N ASN A 54 -34.10 -18.97 -8.43
CA ASN A 54 -32.92 -18.28 -7.88
C ASN A 54 -31.78 -18.05 -8.90
N HIS A 55 -32.03 -18.23 -10.20
CA HIS A 55 -31.04 -18.01 -11.26
C HIS A 55 -31.01 -16.57 -11.77
N GLU A 56 -31.99 -15.72 -11.43
CA GLU A 56 -31.99 -14.29 -11.78
C GLU A 56 -31.16 -13.43 -10.80
N CYS A 57 -30.86 -13.95 -9.60
CA CYS A 57 -29.97 -13.32 -8.62
C CYS A 57 -29.27 -14.42 -7.77
N PRO A 58 -27.95 -14.65 -7.90
CA PRO A 58 -27.23 -15.64 -7.10
C PRO A 58 -26.95 -15.10 -5.68
N GLN A 59 -28.00 -14.76 -4.96
CA GLN A 59 -27.92 -14.36 -3.56
C GLN A 59 -28.03 -15.63 -2.72
N GLY A 60 -26.86 -16.11 -2.28
CA GLY A 60 -26.77 -17.36 -1.52
C GLY A 60 -26.67 -18.57 -2.42
N ILE A 61 -25.53 -18.72 -3.09
CA ILE A 61 -25.07 -20.06 -3.49
C ILE A 61 -24.82 -20.81 -2.18
N SER A 62 -25.87 -21.37 -1.60
CA SER A 62 -25.73 -22.50 -0.70
C SER A 62 -25.22 -23.61 -1.61
N ALA A 63 -23.90 -23.57 -1.84
CA ALA A 63 -23.18 -24.49 -2.68
C ALA A 63 -23.55 -25.85 -2.14
N THR A 64 -24.32 -26.58 -2.94
CA THR A 64 -24.42 -28.03 -2.95
C THR A 64 -23.30 -28.64 -2.09
N SER A 65 -23.67 -29.28 -1.00
CA SER A 65 -22.76 -29.90 -0.02
C SER A 65 -21.77 -30.90 -0.63
N SER A 66 -21.98 -31.25 -1.90
CA SER A 66 -21.11 -32.12 -2.69
C SER A 66 -20.27 -31.31 -3.69
N ASN A 67 -18.95 -31.42 -3.58
CA ASN A 67 -17.99 -30.83 -4.50
C ASN A 67 -18.20 -31.38 -5.93
N PRO A 68 -18.21 -30.53 -6.99
CA PRO A 68 -18.32 -31.01 -8.35
C PRO A 68 -17.15 -31.94 -8.72
N PRO A 69 -17.41 -33.12 -9.31
CA PRO A 69 -16.34 -34.03 -9.70
C PRO A 69 -15.53 -33.44 -10.87
N GLY A 70 -14.19 -33.38 -10.73
CA GLY A 70 -13.26 -32.98 -11.79
C GLY A 70 -12.69 -31.56 -11.70
N LEU A 71 -12.89 -30.85 -10.58
CA LEU A 71 -12.25 -29.56 -10.34
C LEU A 71 -10.76 -29.74 -9.98
N LYS A 72 -9.88 -29.02 -10.68
CA LYS A 72 -8.45 -28.94 -10.37
C LYS A 72 -8.22 -28.21 -9.04
N ASP A 73 -7.13 -28.54 -8.34
CA ASP A 73 -6.82 -28.11 -6.96
C ASP A 73 -6.98 -26.61 -6.69
N LEU A 74 -6.57 -25.75 -7.63
CA LEU A 74 -6.71 -24.29 -7.49
C LEU A 74 -8.19 -23.85 -7.41
N ARG A 75 -9.06 -24.46 -8.22
CA ARG A 75 -10.50 -24.15 -8.22
C ARG A 75 -11.18 -24.70 -6.98
N MET A 76 -10.68 -25.83 -6.45
CA MET A 76 -11.12 -26.38 -5.17
C MET A 76 -10.75 -25.46 -4.00
N ALA A 77 -9.52 -24.94 -3.99
CA ALA A 77 -9.07 -23.96 -2.99
C ALA A 77 -9.93 -22.67 -3.05
N TYR A 78 -10.24 -22.18 -4.24
CA TYR A 78 -11.11 -21.02 -4.42
C TYR A 78 -12.54 -21.27 -3.89
N LEU A 79 -13.14 -22.42 -4.18
CA LEU A 79 -14.46 -22.78 -3.64
C LEU A 79 -14.44 -22.93 -2.12
N HIS A 80 -13.35 -23.47 -1.56
CA HIS A 80 -13.16 -23.54 -0.12
C HIS A 80 -13.07 -22.13 0.50
N ALA A 81 -12.27 -21.24 -0.08
CA ALA A 81 -12.16 -19.86 0.37
C ALA A 81 -13.50 -19.11 0.32
N LEU A 82 -14.30 -19.32 -0.73
CA LEU A 82 -15.65 -18.77 -0.83
C LEU A 82 -16.56 -19.28 0.29
N ARG A 83 -16.53 -20.58 0.62
CA ARG A 83 -17.32 -21.14 1.72
C ARG A 83 -16.93 -20.53 3.07
N VAL A 84 -15.63 -20.45 3.34
CA VAL A 84 -15.11 -19.85 4.58
C VAL A 84 -15.53 -18.38 4.67
N ARG A 85 -15.44 -17.62 3.57
CA ARG A 85 -15.91 -16.23 3.52
C ARG A 85 -17.40 -16.14 3.82
N THR A 86 -18.24 -16.96 3.19
CA THR A 86 -19.69 -16.92 3.45
C THR A 86 -20.01 -17.26 4.91
N GLN A 87 -19.30 -18.23 5.50
CA GLN A 87 -19.45 -18.58 6.92
C GLN A 87 -18.97 -17.46 7.86
N ALA A 88 -17.90 -16.74 7.49
CA ALA A 88 -17.44 -15.58 8.24
C ALA A 88 -18.46 -14.44 8.16
N GLU A 89 -19.04 -14.18 6.99
CA GLU A 89 -20.08 -13.17 6.80
C GLU A 89 -21.36 -13.50 7.57
N THR A 90 -21.77 -14.77 7.67
CA THR A 90 -22.92 -15.15 8.51
C THR A 90 -22.64 -14.93 9.99
N LYS A 91 -21.47 -15.36 10.47
CA LYS A 91 -21.05 -15.14 11.87
C LYS A 91 -20.95 -13.65 12.20
N HIS A 92 -20.44 -12.84 11.28
CA HIS A 92 -20.38 -11.40 11.46
C HIS A 92 -21.77 -10.79 11.58
N ARG A 93 -22.72 -11.20 10.73
CA ARG A 93 -24.11 -10.77 10.80
C ARG A 93 -24.79 -11.21 12.11
N GLU A 94 -24.52 -12.43 12.58
CA GLU A 94 -25.01 -12.92 13.88
C GLU A 94 -24.45 -12.10 15.04
N LEU A 95 -23.15 -11.78 15.02
CA LEU A 95 -22.51 -10.94 16.04
C LEU A 95 -23.04 -9.50 16.00
N GLN A 96 -23.24 -8.93 14.81
CA GLN A 96 -23.86 -7.61 14.66
C GLN A 96 -25.28 -7.60 15.23
N ALA A 97 -26.10 -8.60 14.91
CA ALA A 97 -27.43 -8.74 15.49
C ALA A 97 -27.37 -8.85 17.02
N SER A 98 -26.45 -9.65 17.59
CA SER A 98 -26.30 -9.76 19.04
C SER A 98 -25.85 -8.45 19.71
N LEU A 99 -25.05 -7.63 19.04
CA LEU A 99 -24.65 -6.31 19.52
C LEU A 99 -25.80 -5.31 19.45
N GLU A 100 -26.60 -5.37 18.39
CA GLU A 100 -27.81 -4.57 18.27
C GLU A 100 -28.83 -4.95 19.35
N ASP A 101 -29.03 -6.24 19.62
CA ASP A 101 -29.89 -6.74 20.70
C ASP A 101 -29.40 -6.23 22.07
N LEU A 102 -28.10 -6.34 22.37
CA LEU A 102 -27.53 -5.80 23.60
C LEU A 102 -27.67 -4.27 23.72
N LYS A 103 -27.55 -3.55 22.60
CA LYS A 103 -27.75 -2.10 22.58
C LYS A 103 -29.21 -1.74 22.86
N ASN A 104 -30.15 -2.49 22.29
CA ASN A 104 -31.58 -2.27 22.48
C ASN A 104 -32.03 -2.63 23.91
N ASP A 105 -31.54 -3.75 24.46
CA ASP A 105 -31.79 -4.14 25.87
C ASP A 105 -31.31 -3.05 26.85
N HIS A 106 -30.18 -2.38 26.54
CA HIS A 106 -29.67 -1.28 27.37
C HIS A 106 -30.51 0.01 27.27
N ILE A 107 -31.18 0.23 26.13
CA ILE A 107 -32.08 1.38 25.92
C ILE A 107 -33.42 1.15 26.63
N ASP A 108 -33.94 -0.09 26.62
CA ASP A 108 -35.23 -0.43 27.24
C ASP A 108 -35.17 -0.44 28.79
N GLU A 109 -34.02 -0.77 29.39
CA GLU A 109 -33.81 -0.70 30.85
C GLU A 109 -33.63 0.73 31.38
N ASN A 110 -33.33 1.72 30.52
CA ASN A 110 -33.09 3.11 30.95
C ASN A 110 -33.56 4.16 29.91
N PRO A 111 -34.89 4.39 29.77
CA PRO A 111 -35.45 5.23 28.71
C PRO A 111 -35.27 6.75 28.91
N THR A 112 -34.41 7.20 29.84
CA THR A 112 -34.33 8.63 30.24
C THR A 112 -33.06 9.37 29.87
N LEU A 113 -32.06 8.73 29.23
CA LEU A 113 -30.89 9.48 28.74
C LEU A 113 -30.89 9.60 27.21
N PRO A 114 -30.92 10.84 26.66
CA PRO A 114 -30.60 11.04 25.27
C PRO A 114 -29.15 10.62 25.04
N GLN A 115 -28.92 9.75 24.04
CA GLN A 115 -27.59 9.39 23.56
C GLN A 115 -26.79 10.66 23.27
N SER A 116 -25.95 11.05 24.22
CA SER A 116 -24.96 12.09 24.04
C SER A 116 -23.62 11.39 24.03
N ASP A 117 -22.80 11.65 23.02
CA ASP A 117 -21.40 11.19 22.92
C ASP A 117 -20.55 11.57 24.17
N HIS A 118 -21.11 12.38 25.08
CA HIS A 118 -20.56 12.74 26.37
C HIS A 118 -20.50 11.57 27.38
N ASP A 119 -21.46 10.63 27.32
CA ASP A 119 -21.45 9.45 28.19
C ASP A 119 -20.38 8.44 27.75
N ASP A 120 -20.08 8.35 26.46
CA ASP A 120 -19.01 7.51 25.94
C ASP A 120 -17.63 7.98 26.44
N GLU A 121 -17.36 9.28 26.47
CA GLU A 121 -16.08 9.80 26.93
C GLU A 121 -15.92 9.69 28.46
N SER A 122 -17.00 9.93 29.22
CA SER A 122 -16.98 9.78 30.68
C SER A 122 -16.91 8.31 31.13
N THR A 123 -17.60 7.40 30.44
CA THR A 123 -17.50 5.94 30.68
C THR A 123 -16.14 5.40 30.25
N ARG A 124 -15.56 5.86 29.13
CA ARG A 124 -14.17 5.54 28.75
C ARG A 124 -13.18 6.07 29.79
N GLY A 125 -13.37 7.29 30.29
CA GLY A 125 -12.62 7.85 31.41
C GLY A 125 -12.71 6.99 32.68
N TYR A 126 -13.91 6.53 33.02
CA TYR A 126 -14.10 5.65 34.18
C TYR A 126 -13.48 4.25 33.99
N ILE A 127 -13.60 3.66 32.80
CA ILE A 127 -12.99 2.36 32.47
C ILE A 127 -11.46 2.46 32.51
N THR A 128 -10.88 3.55 32.00
CA THR A 128 -9.43 3.77 32.06
C THR A 128 -8.95 3.92 33.50
N LEU A 129 -9.69 4.63 34.35
CA LEU A 129 -9.41 4.71 35.80
C LEU A 129 -9.51 3.34 36.48
N LEU A 130 -10.52 2.53 36.16
CA LEU A 130 -10.63 1.16 36.69
C LEU A 130 -9.45 0.27 36.26
N ARG A 131 -9.04 0.36 35.00
CA ARG A 131 -7.85 -0.35 34.49
C ARG A 131 -6.59 0.12 35.19
N GLN A 132 -6.43 1.42 35.42
CA GLN A 132 -5.30 1.98 36.17
C GLN A 132 -5.30 1.49 37.62
N ARG A 133 -6.46 1.48 38.29
CA ARG A 133 -6.60 0.96 39.66
C ARG A 133 -6.27 -0.52 39.75
N ARG A 134 -6.69 -1.32 38.76
CA ARG A 134 -6.34 -2.74 38.67
C ARG A 134 -4.83 -2.93 38.47
N LYS A 135 -4.22 -2.18 37.56
CA LYS A 135 -2.75 -2.20 37.37
C LYS A 135 -2.01 -1.80 38.63
N LEU A 136 -2.50 -0.81 39.37
CA LEU A 136 -1.91 -0.40 40.64
C LEU A 136 -2.04 -1.53 41.68
N ALA A 137 -3.20 -2.18 41.77
CA ALA A 137 -3.38 -3.35 42.64
C ALA A 137 -2.43 -4.49 42.27
N GLU A 138 -2.26 -4.78 40.98
CA GLU A 138 -1.30 -5.77 40.48
C GLU A 138 0.14 -5.40 40.84
N LEU A 139 0.52 -4.13 40.64
CA LEU A 139 1.85 -3.63 41.03
C LEU A 139 2.08 -3.66 42.54
N ASN A 140 1.06 -3.38 43.36
CA ASN A 140 1.16 -3.49 44.81
C ASN A 140 1.38 -4.94 45.25
N VAL A 141 0.72 -5.91 44.59
CA VAL A 141 0.97 -7.34 44.86
C VAL A 141 2.41 -7.72 44.48
N VAL A 142 2.90 -7.24 43.33
CA VAL A 142 4.31 -7.46 42.93
C VAL A 142 5.26 -6.79 43.93
N GLN A 143 4.97 -5.58 44.38
CA GLN A 143 5.80 -4.88 45.36
C GLN A 143 5.79 -5.60 46.72
N GLU A 144 4.63 -6.02 47.21
CA GLU A 144 4.49 -6.76 48.47
C GLU A 144 5.23 -8.11 48.40
N THR A 145 5.17 -8.82 47.27
CA THR A 145 5.94 -10.07 47.09
C THR A 145 7.45 -9.81 47.04
N LEU A 146 7.90 -8.74 46.38
CA LEU A 146 9.30 -8.35 46.38
C LEU A 146 9.79 -7.94 47.78
N GLU A 147 8.98 -7.21 48.54
CA GLU A 147 9.28 -6.85 49.93
C GLU A 147 9.35 -8.09 50.83
N LYS A 148 8.48 -9.08 50.62
CA LYS A 148 8.55 -10.39 51.31
C LYS A 148 9.83 -11.15 50.98
N VAL A 149 10.25 -11.17 49.71
CA VAL A 149 11.51 -11.81 49.29
C VAL A 149 12.73 -11.08 49.86
N LEU A 150 12.71 -9.74 49.90
CA LEU A 150 13.78 -8.92 50.46
C LEU A 150 13.86 -9.03 51.98
N GLY A 151 12.73 -9.19 52.67
CA GLY A 151 12.63 -9.43 54.11
C GLY A 151 12.97 -10.88 54.52
N ALA A 152 12.89 -11.83 53.59
CA ALA A 152 13.27 -13.21 53.81
C ALA A 152 14.80 -13.35 53.87
N LYS A 153 15.33 -13.52 55.07
CA LYS A 153 16.74 -13.84 55.27
C LYS A 153 16.98 -15.29 54.81
N PRO A 154 17.93 -15.58 53.91
CA PRO A 154 18.13 -16.94 53.43
C PRO A 154 18.55 -17.84 54.60
N ALA A 155 17.66 -18.76 54.98
CA ALA A 155 17.89 -19.63 56.14
C ALA A 155 19.04 -20.63 55.88
N ASN A 156 19.35 -20.96 54.62
CA ASN A 156 20.45 -21.85 54.23
C ASN A 156 21.06 -21.48 52.86
N PRO A 157 22.40 -21.31 52.76
CA PRO A 157 23.08 -20.94 51.50
C PRO A 157 23.26 -22.10 50.49
N LYS A 158 22.64 -23.26 50.73
CA LYS A 158 22.77 -24.47 49.89
C LYS A 158 21.45 -24.90 49.20
N GLN A 159 20.37 -24.16 49.42
CA GLN A 159 19.07 -24.48 48.83
C GLN A 159 18.89 -23.68 47.54
N ASP A 160 18.30 -24.30 46.52
CA ASP A 160 18.06 -23.63 45.25
C ASP A 160 17.19 -22.38 45.48
N PRO A 161 17.49 -21.26 44.81
CA PRO A 161 16.79 -19.99 45.04
C PRO A 161 15.29 -20.09 44.74
N ARG A 162 14.88 -21.06 43.91
CA ARG A 162 13.47 -21.34 43.58
C ARG A 162 12.69 -21.87 44.76
N ASP A 163 13.28 -22.78 45.54
CA ASP A 163 12.62 -23.39 46.70
C ASP A 163 12.45 -22.35 47.82
N ASN A 164 13.44 -21.47 48.01
CA ASN A 164 13.34 -20.36 48.97
C ASN A 164 12.26 -19.33 48.56
N ILE A 165 12.05 -19.11 47.26
CA ILE A 165 11.00 -18.23 46.74
C ILE A 165 9.62 -18.89 46.92
N GLN A 166 9.52 -20.19 46.70
CA GLN A 166 8.29 -20.95 46.90
C GLN A 166 7.88 -21.01 48.38
N ASP A 167 8.86 -21.16 49.30
CA ASP A 167 8.63 -21.17 50.75
C ASP A 167 8.19 -19.79 51.30
N THR A 168 8.56 -18.69 50.62
CA THR A 168 8.32 -17.31 51.08
C THR A 168 7.09 -16.65 50.45
N ILE A 169 6.79 -16.95 49.19
CA ILE A 169 5.66 -16.36 48.44
C ILE A 169 4.49 -17.34 48.29
N GLY A 170 4.73 -18.65 48.40
CA GLY A 170 3.76 -19.70 48.13
C GLY A 170 3.78 -20.17 46.67
N GLU A 171 2.97 -21.18 46.36
CA GLU A 171 2.85 -21.73 45.01
C GLU A 171 2.11 -20.77 44.08
N GLN A 172 2.63 -20.57 42.86
CA GLN A 172 2.03 -19.69 41.87
C GLN A 172 0.66 -20.26 41.45
N PRO A 173 -0.42 -19.46 41.43
CA PRO A 173 -1.71 -19.93 40.95
C PRO A 173 -1.62 -20.34 39.47
N ASP A 174 -2.24 -21.46 39.12
CA ASP A 174 -2.28 -21.98 37.76
C ASP A 174 -2.83 -20.94 36.78
N LEU A 175 -2.18 -20.81 35.62
CA LEU A 175 -2.61 -19.91 34.56
C LEU A 175 -4.00 -20.34 34.06
N PRO A 176 -4.90 -19.38 33.76
CA PRO A 176 -6.21 -19.70 33.19
C PRO A 176 -6.04 -20.49 31.88
N ALA A 177 -6.78 -21.60 31.77
CA ALA A 177 -6.65 -22.60 30.70
C ALA A 177 -6.65 -22.00 29.27
N GLU A 178 -7.37 -20.90 29.07
CA GLU A 178 -7.51 -20.19 27.79
C GLU A 178 -6.19 -19.59 27.27
N ARG A 179 -5.25 -19.23 28.17
CA ARG A 179 -3.89 -18.77 27.77
C ARG A 179 -2.93 -19.92 27.53
N LEU A 180 -3.12 -21.05 28.17
CA LEU A 180 -2.32 -22.25 27.94
C LEU A 180 -2.61 -22.83 26.55
N GLU A 181 -3.86 -22.79 26.07
CA GLU A 181 -4.20 -23.22 24.70
C GLU A 181 -3.57 -22.35 23.61
N GLN A 182 -3.38 -21.05 23.85
CA GLN A 182 -2.71 -20.15 22.91
C GLN A 182 -1.19 -20.35 22.86
N ILE A 183 -0.57 -20.68 23.99
CA ILE A 183 0.88 -20.90 24.10
C ILE A 183 1.25 -22.34 23.71
N ALA A 184 0.37 -23.29 23.97
CA ALA A 184 0.60 -24.71 23.74
C ALA A 184 0.03 -25.23 22.41
N GLN A 185 -0.16 -24.40 21.38
CA GLN A 185 -0.44 -24.93 20.04
C GLN A 185 0.81 -25.69 19.55
N PRO A 186 0.80 -27.05 19.55
CA PRO A 186 1.97 -27.85 19.19
C PRO A 186 2.28 -27.75 17.69
N ASP A 187 1.31 -27.29 16.89
CA ASP A 187 1.41 -27.12 15.45
C ASP A 187 2.38 -26.00 15.05
N ASP A 188 2.54 -24.97 15.89
CA ASP A 188 3.47 -23.86 15.61
C ASP A 188 4.93 -24.27 15.84
N ILE A 189 5.18 -25.12 16.84
CA ILE A 189 6.52 -25.64 17.13
C ILE A 189 6.95 -26.65 16.06
N GLN A 190 6.06 -27.57 15.64
CA GLN A 190 6.41 -28.53 14.59
C GLN A 190 6.56 -27.86 13.22
N SER A 191 5.72 -26.86 12.91
CA SER A 191 5.85 -26.11 11.65
C SER A 191 7.09 -25.23 11.61
N SER A 192 7.47 -24.59 12.73
CA SER A 192 8.73 -23.84 12.83
C SER A 192 9.96 -24.76 12.76
N ILE A 193 9.93 -25.94 13.39
CA ILE A 193 10.98 -26.96 13.24
C ILE A 193 11.07 -27.45 11.78
N PHE A 194 9.93 -27.64 11.11
CA PHE A 194 9.90 -28.04 9.70
C PHE A 194 10.49 -26.96 8.79
N LYS A 195 10.09 -25.69 8.98
CA LYS A 195 10.67 -24.54 8.28
C LYS A 195 12.19 -24.45 8.50
N LEU A 196 12.64 -24.62 9.74
CA LEU A 196 14.07 -24.63 10.05
C LEU A 196 14.80 -25.77 9.34
N LYS A 197 14.24 -26.99 9.34
CA LYS A 197 14.81 -28.13 8.63
C LYS A 197 14.87 -27.89 7.11
N GLN A 198 13.84 -27.27 6.54
CA GLN A 198 13.81 -26.89 5.13
C GLN A 198 14.91 -25.89 4.82
N GLU A 199 15.01 -24.80 5.59
CA GLU A 199 16.03 -23.76 5.40
C GLU A 199 17.45 -24.33 5.54
N VAL A 200 17.69 -25.23 6.50
CA VAL A 200 18.99 -25.90 6.67
C VAL A 200 19.34 -26.77 5.46
N LEU A 201 18.36 -27.49 4.89
CA LEU A 201 18.56 -28.29 3.69
C LEU A 201 18.82 -27.42 2.45
N GLU A 202 18.09 -26.30 2.33
CA GLU A 202 18.30 -25.34 1.25
C GLU A 202 19.67 -24.66 1.35
N ALA A 203 20.07 -24.21 2.54
CA ALA A 203 21.38 -23.63 2.80
C ALA A 203 22.50 -24.64 2.49
N ARG A 204 22.34 -25.90 2.90
CA ARG A 204 23.30 -26.98 2.57
C ARG A 204 23.39 -27.23 1.06
N SER A 205 22.26 -27.29 0.38
CA SER A 205 22.20 -27.44 -1.09
C SER A 205 22.88 -26.26 -1.82
N ARG A 206 22.65 -25.03 -1.35
CA ARG A 206 23.32 -23.82 -1.87
C ARG A 206 24.83 -23.89 -1.65
N MET A 207 25.28 -24.29 -0.46
CA MET A 207 26.70 -24.46 -0.13
C MET A 207 27.34 -25.54 -1.01
N ASP A 208 26.68 -26.68 -1.22
CA ASP A 208 27.19 -27.77 -2.05
C ASP A 208 27.31 -27.34 -3.52
N ARG A 209 26.32 -26.62 -4.06
CA ARG A 209 26.40 -26.01 -5.41
C ARG A 209 27.55 -25.02 -5.52
N ALA A 210 27.74 -24.16 -4.53
CA ALA A 210 28.84 -23.20 -4.49
C ALA A 210 30.20 -23.91 -4.43
N ASN A 211 30.32 -25.00 -3.65
CA ASN A 211 31.53 -25.81 -3.57
C ASN A 211 31.83 -26.55 -4.88
N ILE A 212 30.82 -27.07 -5.57
CA ILE A 212 30.98 -27.68 -6.89
C ILE A 212 31.44 -26.63 -7.92
N ALA A 213 30.81 -25.44 -7.92
CA ALA A 213 31.21 -24.34 -8.80
C ALA A 213 32.65 -23.87 -8.53
N ARG A 214 33.06 -23.79 -7.25
CA ARG A 214 34.46 -23.49 -6.87
C ARG A 214 35.44 -24.54 -7.39
N LYS A 215 35.13 -25.83 -7.23
CA LYS A 215 35.97 -26.92 -7.74
C LYS A 215 36.07 -26.92 -9.27
N GLN A 216 34.98 -26.61 -9.97
CA GLN A 216 34.97 -26.47 -11.43
C GLN A 216 35.81 -25.27 -11.88
N ALA A 217 35.71 -24.14 -11.19
CA ALA A 217 36.52 -22.95 -11.46
C ALA A 217 38.02 -23.22 -11.23
N THR A 218 38.40 -23.91 -10.15
CA THR A 218 39.81 -24.27 -9.89
C THR A 218 40.38 -25.23 -10.93
N ASN A 219 39.54 -26.12 -11.49
CA ASN A 219 39.96 -27.03 -12.55
C ASN A 219 40.09 -26.34 -13.91
N ALA A 220 39.28 -25.30 -14.18
CA ALA A 220 39.32 -24.52 -15.42
C ALA A 220 40.51 -23.55 -15.51
N ILE A 221 41.11 -23.16 -14.37
CA ILE A 221 42.31 -22.28 -14.34
C ILE A 221 43.57 -22.99 -14.86
N ARG A 222 43.53 -24.31 -15.06
CA ARG A 222 44.69 -25.08 -15.57
C ARG A 222 44.95 -24.91 -17.06
N ASP A 223 43.94 -24.44 -17.81
CA ASP A 223 44.05 -24.06 -19.22
C ASP A 223 44.00 -22.53 -19.30
N GLN A 224 44.98 -21.89 -19.95
CA GLN A 224 44.96 -20.43 -20.10
C GLN A 224 43.77 -20.02 -20.98
N PRO A 225 42.77 -19.29 -20.46
CA PRO A 225 41.61 -18.92 -21.25
C PRO A 225 41.97 -17.82 -22.25
N GLY A 226 41.33 -17.85 -23.42
CA GLY A 226 41.49 -16.79 -24.42
C GLY A 226 40.93 -15.45 -23.92
N LEU A 227 41.47 -14.33 -24.43
CA LEU A 227 40.97 -12.98 -24.17
C LEU A 227 39.42 -12.84 -24.29
N PRO A 228 38.72 -13.41 -25.30
CA PRO A 228 37.27 -13.29 -25.37
C PRO A 228 36.53 -14.03 -24.25
N GLU A 229 37.08 -15.14 -23.75
CA GLU A 229 36.49 -15.88 -22.62
C GLU A 229 36.68 -15.12 -21.31
N GLN A 230 37.80 -14.41 -21.17
CA GLN A 230 38.05 -13.53 -20.01
C GLN A 230 37.10 -12.33 -19.98
N VAL A 231 36.87 -11.69 -21.13
CA VAL A 231 35.90 -10.58 -21.24
C VAL A 231 34.48 -11.05 -20.92
N HIS A 232 34.07 -12.20 -21.47
CA HIS A 232 32.75 -12.78 -21.18
C HIS A 232 32.61 -13.21 -19.70
N ALA A 233 33.67 -13.76 -19.09
CA ALA A 233 33.67 -14.10 -17.67
C ALA A 233 33.55 -12.84 -16.79
N LEU A 234 34.20 -11.74 -17.16
CA LEU A 234 34.10 -10.45 -16.48
C LEU A 234 32.71 -9.82 -16.63
N GLU A 235 32.10 -9.88 -17.82
CA GLU A 235 30.71 -9.44 -18.02
C GLU A 235 29.74 -10.26 -17.16
N LYS A 236 29.93 -11.58 -17.09
CA LYS A 236 29.11 -12.45 -16.26
C LYS A 236 29.30 -12.17 -14.76
N ALA A 237 30.54 -11.94 -14.31
CA ALA A 237 30.83 -11.55 -12.93
C ALA A 237 30.20 -10.19 -12.60
N ARG A 238 30.28 -9.21 -13.50
CA ARG A 238 29.63 -7.91 -13.36
C ARG A 238 28.11 -8.06 -13.21
N ASN A 239 27.48 -8.86 -14.08
CA ASN A 239 26.04 -9.08 -14.03
C ASN A 239 25.61 -9.79 -12.74
N GLN A 240 26.42 -10.73 -12.24
CA GLN A 240 26.15 -11.39 -10.96
C GLN A 240 26.31 -10.46 -9.75
N ILE A 241 27.26 -9.52 -9.78
CA ILE A 241 27.40 -8.49 -8.74
C ILE A 241 26.20 -7.53 -8.77
N ILE A 242 25.73 -7.16 -9.96
CA ILE A 242 24.53 -6.33 -10.12
C ILE A 242 23.31 -7.05 -9.57
N GLU A 243 23.11 -8.33 -9.92
CA GLU A 243 22.01 -9.14 -9.40
C GLU A 243 22.09 -9.27 -7.87
N TRP A 244 23.28 -9.53 -7.32
CA TRP A 244 23.47 -9.59 -5.86
C TRP A 244 23.13 -8.25 -5.19
N MET A 245 23.58 -7.12 -5.76
CA MET A 245 23.29 -5.79 -5.25
C MET A 245 21.79 -5.47 -5.33
N GLN A 246 21.13 -5.85 -6.42
CA GLN A 246 19.69 -5.69 -6.58
C GLN A 246 18.91 -6.54 -5.57
N CYS A 247 19.32 -7.78 -5.34
CA CYS A 247 18.72 -8.62 -4.30
C CYS A 247 18.95 -8.07 -2.90
N GLU A 248 20.13 -7.50 -2.62
CA GLU A 248 20.41 -6.92 -1.31
C GLU A 248 19.65 -5.60 -1.10
N LEU A 249 19.52 -4.77 -2.14
CA LEU A 249 18.68 -3.58 -2.11
C LEU A 249 17.19 -3.92 -1.95
N ALA A 250 16.71 -4.99 -2.59
CA ALA A 250 15.33 -5.46 -2.43
C ALA A 250 15.02 -5.91 -0.98
N LYS A 251 15.98 -6.57 -0.31
CA LYS A 251 15.84 -6.91 1.11
C LYS A 251 15.81 -5.67 2.00
N MET A 252 16.59 -4.64 1.67
CA MET A 252 16.56 -3.37 2.40
C MET A 252 15.23 -2.63 2.24
N GLU A 253 14.56 -2.75 1.09
CA GLU A 253 13.20 -2.22 0.91
C GLU A 253 12.16 -3.00 1.74
N GLU A 254 12.29 -4.33 1.86
CA GLU A 254 11.40 -5.14 2.70
C GLU A 254 11.59 -4.89 4.21
N ASP A 255 12.82 -4.65 4.68
CA ASP A 255 13.10 -4.27 6.08
C ASP A 255 12.61 -2.86 6.43
N SER A 256 12.33 -2.01 5.43
CA SER A 256 11.68 -0.71 5.62
C SER A 256 10.16 -0.81 5.82
N VAL A 257 9.52 -1.90 5.37
CA VAL A 257 8.07 -2.13 5.53
C VAL A 257 7.73 -2.61 6.94
N PHE A 258 8.69 -3.19 7.67
CA PHE A 258 8.52 -3.62 9.07
C PHE A 258 8.80 -2.53 10.11
N LEU A 259 9.20 -1.32 9.69
CA LEU A 259 9.44 -0.16 10.56
C LEU A 259 8.29 0.87 10.58
N GLU A 260 7.15 0.58 9.94
CA GLU A 260 5.98 1.47 9.91
C GLU A 260 5.07 1.38 11.14
N ASP A 261 5.34 0.50 12.12
CA ASP A 261 4.56 0.44 13.38
C ASP A 261 5.36 0.92 14.61
N THR A 262 5.96 2.10 14.48
CA THR A 262 6.30 2.91 15.66
C THR A 262 5.69 4.30 15.54
N SER A 263 4.73 4.56 16.42
CA SER A 263 4.10 5.86 16.66
C SER A 263 5.13 7.00 16.77
N PRO A 264 4.76 8.26 16.49
CA PRO A 264 5.70 9.37 16.39
C PRO A 264 6.22 9.73 17.80
N ILE A 265 7.35 9.13 18.17
CA ILE A 265 8.18 9.68 19.23
C ILE A 265 8.69 11.01 18.68
N LYS A 266 8.16 12.10 19.26
CA LYS A 266 8.70 13.47 19.17
C LYS A 266 10.22 13.42 19.12
N ARG A 267 10.79 13.53 17.93
CA ARG A 267 12.16 14.04 17.81
C ARG A 267 12.10 15.46 18.36
N ALA A 268 12.89 15.72 19.39
CA ALA A 268 13.09 17.06 19.90
C ALA A 268 13.38 17.96 18.70
N ALA A 269 12.66 19.09 18.65
CA ALA A 269 12.94 20.17 17.73
C ALA A 269 14.45 20.44 17.76
N GLN A 270 15.13 20.00 16.72
CA GLN A 270 16.45 20.50 16.42
C GLN A 270 16.20 21.97 16.09
N GLU A 271 16.60 22.84 17.01
CA GLU A 271 16.48 24.28 16.88
C GLU A 271 16.83 24.68 15.45
N ASP A 272 15.91 25.38 14.79
CA ASP A 272 16.11 26.00 13.50
C ASP A 272 17.27 27.00 13.64
N ALA A 273 18.50 26.50 13.46
CA ALA A 273 19.61 27.36 13.08
C ALA A 273 19.14 28.07 11.81
N PRO A 274 19.29 29.40 11.71
CA PRO A 274 18.88 30.12 10.51
C PRO A 274 19.64 29.49 9.35
N ILE A 275 18.91 28.78 8.48
CA ILE A 275 19.48 28.24 7.25
C ILE A 275 19.95 29.48 6.51
N ASP A 276 21.27 29.62 6.41
CA ASP A 276 21.91 30.71 5.71
C ASP A 276 21.53 30.61 4.23
N LEU A 277 20.48 31.35 3.87
CA LEU A 277 19.87 31.32 2.55
C LEU A 277 20.89 31.71 1.49
N GLU A 278 21.85 32.57 1.84
CA GLU A 278 22.94 32.99 0.96
C GLU A 278 23.86 31.81 0.63
N PHE A 279 24.25 31.01 1.63
CA PHE A 279 25.03 29.79 1.41
C PHE A 279 24.26 28.72 0.61
N ALA A 280 22.95 28.61 0.82
CA ALA A 280 22.10 27.69 0.07
C ALA A 280 21.98 28.11 -1.41
N GLU A 281 21.82 29.39 -1.67
CA GLU A 281 21.78 29.97 -3.02
C GLU A 281 23.13 29.82 -3.74
N GLU A 282 24.25 30.14 -3.09
CA GLU A 282 25.60 29.95 -3.64
C GLU A 282 25.84 28.49 -4.04
N ARG A 283 25.38 27.53 -3.22
CA ARG A 283 25.49 26.10 -3.53
C ARG A 283 24.63 25.70 -4.73
N ILE A 284 23.45 26.30 -4.89
CA ILE A 284 22.57 26.07 -6.05
C ILE A 284 23.23 26.63 -7.31
N TYR A 285 23.75 27.87 -7.28
CA TYR A 285 24.46 28.46 -8.41
C TYR A 285 25.69 27.64 -8.80
N ALA A 286 26.52 27.23 -7.83
CA ALA A 286 27.67 26.37 -8.10
C ALA A 286 27.28 25.01 -8.73
N SER A 287 26.15 24.43 -8.30
CA SER A 287 25.64 23.19 -8.89
C SER A 287 25.13 23.38 -10.33
N TYR A 288 24.51 24.53 -10.60
CA TYR A 288 24.00 24.89 -11.92
C TYR A 288 25.12 25.23 -12.90
N ASP A 289 26.16 25.92 -12.43
CA ASP A 289 27.38 26.18 -13.20
C ASP A 289 28.07 24.87 -13.57
N ARG A 290 28.20 23.94 -12.63
CA ARG A 290 28.76 22.61 -12.92
C ARG A 290 27.94 21.82 -13.94
N TYR A 291 26.62 21.95 -13.90
CA TYR A 291 25.72 21.33 -14.87
C TYR A 291 25.88 21.97 -16.25
N THR A 292 25.96 23.29 -16.34
CA THR A 292 26.10 24.01 -17.62
C THR A 292 27.46 23.77 -18.25
N THR A 293 28.55 23.74 -17.49
CA THR A 293 29.88 23.38 -18.01
C THR A 293 29.89 21.96 -18.55
N ALA A 294 29.38 20.98 -17.79
CA ALA A 294 29.31 19.59 -18.25
C ALA A 294 28.47 19.43 -19.53
N ARG A 295 27.43 20.27 -19.69
CA ARG A 295 26.59 20.26 -20.89
C ARG A 295 27.28 20.89 -22.09
N ILE A 296 28.07 21.94 -21.88
CA ILE A 296 28.91 22.54 -22.93
C ILE A 296 29.96 21.52 -23.39
N ASP A 297 30.67 20.87 -22.46
CA ASP A 297 31.65 19.83 -22.77
C ASP A 297 31.03 18.65 -23.56
N LEU A 298 29.79 18.28 -23.22
CA LEU A 298 29.06 17.23 -23.94
C LEU A 298 28.68 17.69 -25.37
N ILE A 299 28.28 18.95 -25.53
CA ILE A 299 27.96 19.52 -26.86
C ILE A 299 29.24 19.65 -27.70
N GLU A 300 30.36 20.06 -27.12
CA GLU A 300 31.66 20.15 -27.80
C GLU A 300 32.16 18.76 -28.21
N SER A 301 32.09 17.77 -27.32
CA SER A 301 32.45 16.39 -27.67
C SER A 301 31.52 15.81 -28.75
N TYR A 302 30.22 16.09 -28.70
CA TYR A 302 29.29 15.71 -29.78
C TYR A 302 29.60 16.44 -31.09
N GLY A 303 29.94 17.72 -31.02
CA GLY A 303 30.38 18.53 -32.16
C GLY A 303 31.59 17.92 -32.85
N SER A 304 32.62 17.56 -32.07
CA SER A 304 33.84 16.89 -32.56
C SER A 304 33.60 15.51 -33.16
N LEU A 305 32.55 14.80 -32.71
CA LEU A 305 32.15 13.50 -33.25
C LEU A 305 31.29 13.64 -34.52
N SER A 306 30.64 14.80 -34.70
CA SER A 306 29.75 15.11 -35.83
C SER A 306 30.44 15.85 -36.98
N GLU A 307 31.67 16.33 -36.78
CA GLU A 307 32.45 16.96 -37.84
C GLU A 307 32.97 15.88 -38.80
N PRO A 308 32.51 15.85 -40.06
CA PRO A 308 32.97 14.86 -41.02
C PRO A 308 34.44 15.14 -41.31
N LEU A 309 35.30 14.12 -41.13
CA LEU A 309 36.70 14.11 -41.54
C LEU A 309 36.81 14.53 -43.02
N TYR A 310 37.02 15.82 -43.27
CA TYR A 310 37.52 16.31 -44.55
C TYR A 310 39.00 15.93 -44.61
N GLU A 311 39.27 14.79 -45.24
CA GLU A 311 40.62 14.43 -45.66
C GLU A 311 41.20 15.56 -46.52
N SER A 312 42.19 16.23 -45.96
CA SER A 312 43.02 17.23 -46.62
C SER A 312 43.86 16.56 -47.70
N ASN A 313 43.29 16.41 -48.90
CA ASN A 313 44.07 16.13 -50.10
C ASN A 313 44.68 17.45 -50.60
N LYS A 314 45.92 17.71 -50.18
CA LYS A 314 46.82 18.62 -50.87
C LYS A 314 47.22 18.00 -52.20
N THR A 315 46.73 18.54 -53.30
CA THR A 315 47.48 18.60 -54.57
C THR A 315 47.14 19.88 -55.31
N GLU A 316 48.19 20.46 -55.86
CA GLU A 316 48.33 21.80 -56.38
C GLU A 316 47.64 21.98 -57.75
N THR A 317 47.04 23.17 -57.92
CA THR A 317 47.06 24.09 -59.09
C THR A 317 46.70 23.64 -60.52
N ASP A 318 45.91 24.54 -61.14
CA ASP A 318 45.89 24.95 -62.56
C ASP A 318 45.04 24.16 -63.59
N HIS A 319 43.85 24.67 -63.94
CA HIS A 319 43.67 25.63 -65.05
C HIS A 319 42.19 25.93 -65.35
N ILE A 320 41.98 27.13 -65.88
CA ILE A 320 40.72 27.83 -66.17
C ILE A 320 40.26 27.57 -67.62
N VAL A 321 38.95 27.29 -67.77
CA VAL A 321 38.03 27.56 -68.91
C VAL A 321 38.22 26.81 -70.25
N ARG A 322 37.16 26.10 -70.66
CA ARG A 322 36.46 26.37 -71.93
C ARG A 322 35.11 25.65 -72.03
N ASP A 323 34.09 26.42 -72.40
CA ASP A 323 32.77 25.98 -72.81
C ASP A 323 32.81 24.95 -73.94
N SER A 324 31.94 23.94 -73.87
CA SER A 324 31.27 23.44 -75.08
C SER A 324 29.87 22.95 -74.72
N VAL A 325 28.89 23.60 -75.34
CA VAL A 325 27.49 23.20 -75.42
C VAL A 325 27.40 21.77 -75.96
N ASP A 326 26.60 20.92 -75.32
CA ASP A 326 25.96 19.83 -76.02
C ASP A 326 24.55 19.56 -75.50
N ILE A 327 23.65 19.46 -76.47
CA ILE A 327 22.20 19.38 -76.32
C ILE A 327 21.82 17.92 -76.07
N GLY A 328 20.98 17.71 -75.05
CA GLY A 328 20.10 16.56 -74.96
C GLY A 328 20.65 15.37 -74.18
N LYS A 329 20.07 15.15 -72.99
CA LYS A 329 19.45 13.87 -72.58
C LYS A 329 18.87 14.00 -71.17
N ASP A 330 17.63 13.58 -71.07
CA ASP A 330 16.98 13.08 -69.87
C ASP A 330 17.03 13.99 -68.65
N THR A 331 15.93 14.72 -68.42
CA THR A 331 15.43 14.94 -67.07
C THR A 331 15.16 13.57 -66.44
N LYS A 332 16.22 12.90 -65.98
CA LYS A 332 16.11 11.77 -65.06
C LYS A 332 15.40 12.34 -63.86
N LEU A 333 14.12 11.99 -63.72
CA LEU A 333 13.36 12.11 -62.48
C LEU A 333 14.27 11.55 -61.39
N VAL A 334 14.98 12.43 -60.67
CA VAL A 334 15.71 12.07 -59.46
C VAL A 334 14.61 11.61 -58.52
N ARG A 335 14.41 10.29 -58.46
CA ARG A 335 13.31 9.66 -57.74
C ARG A 335 13.30 10.29 -56.33
N PRO A 336 12.31 11.11 -55.98
CA PRO A 336 12.33 11.88 -54.72
C PRO A 336 12.39 10.95 -53.49
N VAL A 337 12.00 9.68 -53.70
CA VAL A 337 12.10 8.59 -52.73
C VAL A 337 13.53 8.35 -52.23
N SER A 338 14.58 8.43 -53.09
CA SER A 338 15.95 8.15 -52.65
C SER A 338 16.52 9.23 -51.73
N LYS A 339 16.03 10.47 -51.83
CA LYS A 339 16.35 11.56 -50.90
C LYS A 339 15.60 11.47 -49.57
N LEU A 340 14.52 10.70 -49.51
CA LEU A 340 13.66 10.54 -48.33
C LEU A 340 14.08 9.36 -47.44
N LEU A 341 14.76 8.35 -48.01
CA LEU A 341 15.27 7.18 -47.29
C LEU A 341 16.07 7.50 -46.01
N PRO A 342 17.04 8.43 -45.98
CA PRO A 342 17.79 8.73 -44.76
C PRO A 342 16.93 9.42 -43.67
N HIS A 343 15.80 10.01 -44.03
CA HIS A 343 14.89 10.68 -43.10
C HIS A 343 13.75 9.77 -42.60
N LEU A 344 13.57 8.58 -43.19
CA LEU A 344 12.55 7.62 -42.74
C LEU A 344 12.71 7.18 -41.27
N PRO A 345 13.92 6.95 -40.72
CA PRO A 345 14.07 6.60 -39.31
C PRO A 345 13.63 7.74 -38.38
N LEU A 346 13.89 8.99 -38.77
CA LEU A 346 13.43 10.19 -38.04
C LEU A 346 11.90 10.30 -38.09
N LEU A 347 11.28 10.08 -39.26
CA LEU A 347 9.83 10.09 -39.40
C LEU A 347 9.15 8.94 -38.64
N ALA A 348 9.75 7.75 -38.63
CA ALA A 348 9.26 6.61 -37.88
C ALA A 348 9.35 6.88 -36.37
N ARG A 349 10.45 7.49 -35.91
CA ARG A 349 10.60 7.92 -34.52
C ARG A 349 9.59 9.00 -34.13
N SER A 350 9.33 9.99 -35.00
CA SER A 350 8.33 11.02 -34.71
C SER A 350 6.91 10.42 -34.64
N ALA A 351 6.56 9.50 -35.54
CA ALA A 351 5.28 8.79 -35.50
C ALA A 351 5.13 7.93 -34.24
N GLN A 352 6.21 7.26 -33.79
CA GLN A 352 6.20 6.50 -32.55
C GLN A 352 6.05 7.41 -31.33
N ASN A 353 6.73 8.56 -31.31
CA ASN A 353 6.60 9.55 -30.25
C ASN A 353 5.18 10.11 -30.19
N GLU A 354 4.58 10.47 -31.33
CA GLU A 354 3.20 10.93 -31.42
C GLU A 354 2.23 9.89 -30.86
N ARG A 355 2.39 8.61 -31.25
CA ARG A 355 1.58 7.52 -30.70
C ARG A 355 1.74 7.37 -29.19
N SER A 356 2.98 7.48 -28.68
CA SER A 356 3.23 7.40 -27.24
C SER A 356 2.61 8.57 -26.47
N LEU A 357 2.65 9.78 -27.03
CA LEU A 357 2.05 10.97 -26.45
C LEU A 357 0.53 10.86 -26.43
N LEU A 358 -0.08 10.39 -27.53
CA LEU A 358 -1.52 10.13 -27.57
C LEU A 358 -1.93 9.08 -26.54
N GLN A 359 -1.15 8.03 -26.36
CA GLN A 359 -1.42 7.02 -25.34
C GLN A 359 -1.33 7.63 -23.93
N GLN A 360 -0.32 8.46 -23.66
CA GLN A 360 -0.20 9.17 -22.38
C GLN A 360 -1.36 10.15 -22.16
N ALA A 361 -1.78 10.89 -23.19
CA ALA A 361 -2.90 11.83 -23.10
C ALA A 361 -4.21 11.11 -22.78
N VAL A 362 -4.50 9.99 -23.45
CA VAL A 362 -5.68 9.16 -23.18
C VAL A 362 -5.62 8.57 -21.77
N TYR A 363 -4.45 8.12 -21.33
CA TYR A 363 -4.25 7.62 -19.97
C TYR A 363 -4.53 8.71 -18.93
N LEU A 364 -3.95 9.90 -19.09
CA LEU A 364 -4.18 11.03 -18.18
C LEU A 364 -5.64 11.47 -18.17
N GLN A 365 -6.31 11.48 -19.33
CA GLN A 365 -7.74 11.78 -19.40
C GLN A 365 -8.58 10.75 -18.65
N SER A 366 -8.24 9.45 -18.75
CA SER A 366 -8.92 8.40 -18.00
C SER A 366 -8.67 8.52 -16.50
N GLN A 367 -7.46 8.89 -16.09
CA GLN A 367 -7.10 9.12 -14.69
C GLN A 367 -7.86 10.33 -14.12
N LEU A 368 -7.95 11.42 -14.90
CA LEU A 368 -8.68 12.62 -14.52
C LEU A 368 -10.18 12.33 -14.36
N ALA A 369 -10.78 11.60 -15.30
CA ALA A 369 -12.18 11.19 -15.22
C ALA A 369 -12.45 10.29 -14.01
N ALA A 370 -11.52 9.39 -13.67
CA ALA A 370 -11.62 8.57 -12.46
C ALA A 370 -11.55 9.42 -11.19
N SER A 371 -10.61 10.37 -11.11
CA SER A 371 -10.52 11.28 -9.96
C SER A 371 -11.72 12.21 -9.84
N ASP A 372 -12.29 12.66 -10.96
CA ASP A 372 -13.51 13.47 -10.98
C ASP A 372 -14.71 12.66 -10.44
N GLN A 373 -14.81 11.38 -10.81
CA GLN A 373 -15.84 10.50 -10.27
C GLN A 373 -15.66 10.28 -8.76
N GLU A 374 -14.43 10.02 -8.29
CA GLU A 374 -14.14 9.87 -6.87
C GLU A 374 -14.48 11.15 -6.08
N LEU A 375 -14.17 12.32 -6.65
CA LEU A 375 -14.52 13.61 -6.07
C LEU A 375 -16.04 13.81 -6.01
N GLU A 376 -16.78 13.45 -7.06
CA GLU A 376 -18.24 13.49 -7.05
C GLU A 376 -18.85 12.56 -5.99
N GLU A 377 -18.31 11.35 -5.83
CA GLU A 377 -18.76 10.39 -4.82
C GLU A 377 -18.45 10.88 -3.39
N ALA A 378 -17.27 11.46 -3.18
CA ALA A 378 -16.89 12.08 -1.92
C ALA A 378 -17.79 13.28 -1.58
N LEU A 379 -18.07 14.16 -2.55
CA LEU A 379 -19.00 15.28 -2.36
C LEU A 379 -20.43 14.80 -2.09
N LEU A 380 -20.91 13.74 -2.76
CA LEU A 380 -22.21 13.15 -2.46
C LEU A 380 -22.26 12.65 -1.02
N ARG A 381 -21.25 11.91 -0.59
CA ARG A 381 -21.16 11.39 0.77
C ARG A 381 -21.16 12.53 1.81
N LEU A 382 -20.29 13.51 1.63
CA LEU A 382 -20.22 14.69 2.50
C LEU A 382 -21.55 15.47 2.49
N SER A 383 -22.26 15.54 1.35
CA SER A 383 -23.59 16.17 1.28
C SER A 383 -24.66 15.37 2.02
N GLY A 384 -24.53 14.04 2.10
CA GLY A 384 -25.41 13.18 2.87
C GLY A 384 -25.13 13.23 4.37
N GLU A 385 -23.87 13.44 4.76
CA GLU A 385 -23.45 13.62 6.16
C GLU A 385 -23.73 15.05 6.67
N SER A 386 -23.75 16.05 5.78
CA SER A 386 -24.02 17.44 6.16
C SER A 386 -25.52 17.71 6.32
N HIS A 387 -25.91 18.16 7.51
CA HIS A 387 -27.27 18.65 7.77
C HIS A 387 -27.55 20.04 7.19
N LEU A 388 -26.52 20.74 6.70
CA LEU A 388 -26.65 22.11 6.16
C LEU A 388 -26.91 22.12 4.65
N LEU A 389 -26.62 21.01 3.96
CA LEU A 389 -26.75 20.90 2.52
C LEU A 389 -27.97 20.06 2.13
N PRO A 390 -28.65 20.40 1.02
CA PRO A 390 -29.64 19.51 0.44
C PRO A 390 -28.95 18.20 0.01
N ALA A 391 -29.52 17.07 0.43
CA ALA A 391 -29.00 15.75 0.11
C ALA A 391 -28.84 15.55 -1.40
N GLY A 392 -27.64 15.15 -1.83
CA GLY A 392 -27.35 14.87 -3.25
C GLY A 392 -26.77 16.05 -4.04
N SER A 393 -26.38 17.15 -3.39
CA SER A 393 -25.75 18.29 -4.08
C SER A 393 -24.27 18.03 -4.41
N LYS A 394 -24.02 17.68 -5.67
CA LYS A 394 -22.66 17.48 -6.22
C LYS A 394 -21.91 18.77 -6.58
N GLY A 395 -22.65 19.86 -6.78
CA GLY A 395 -22.07 21.09 -7.32
C GLY A 395 -21.34 21.92 -6.26
N ALA A 396 -20.05 22.19 -6.46
CA ALA A 396 -19.25 23.07 -5.59
C ALA A 396 -19.87 24.47 -5.38
N SER A 397 -20.69 24.94 -6.33
CA SER A 397 -21.42 26.22 -6.19
C SER A 397 -22.51 26.18 -5.11
N ALA A 398 -23.15 25.03 -4.87
CA ALA A 398 -24.12 24.86 -3.80
C ALA A 398 -23.42 24.88 -2.43
N TRP A 399 -22.28 24.20 -2.32
CA TRP A 399 -21.40 24.25 -1.16
C TRP A 399 -20.95 25.68 -0.84
N GLY A 400 -20.53 26.44 -1.85
CA GLY A 400 -20.12 27.84 -1.68
C GLY A 400 -21.25 28.76 -1.17
N LYS A 401 -22.48 28.56 -1.64
CA LYS A 401 -23.65 29.34 -1.17
C LYS A 401 -23.98 29.02 0.29
N VAL A 402 -24.08 27.74 0.63
CA VAL A 402 -24.39 27.32 2.01
C VAL A 402 -23.28 27.75 2.97
N ALA A 403 -22.01 27.67 2.57
CA ALA A 403 -20.90 28.17 3.37
C ALA A 403 -21.01 29.68 3.61
N ALA A 404 -21.35 30.48 2.59
CA ALA A 404 -21.55 31.91 2.75
C ALA A 404 -22.75 32.25 3.65
N GLU A 405 -23.85 31.50 3.55
CA GLU A 405 -25.02 31.65 4.41
C GLU A 405 -24.71 31.29 5.87
N ALA A 406 -24.00 30.19 6.10
CA ALA A 406 -23.55 29.77 7.44
C ALA A 406 -22.56 30.78 8.05
N GLU A 407 -21.63 31.31 7.26
CA GLU A 407 -20.70 32.35 7.69
C GLU A 407 -21.44 33.66 8.04
N TYR A 408 -22.47 34.02 7.26
CA TYR A 408 -23.31 35.17 7.58
C TYR A 408 -24.10 34.96 8.87
N ALA A 409 -24.72 33.78 9.05
CA ALA A 409 -25.51 33.45 10.24
C ALA A 409 -24.65 33.45 11.51
N THR A 410 -23.47 32.83 11.46
CA THR A 410 -22.52 32.82 12.59
C THR A 410 -22.01 34.22 12.91
N ARG A 411 -21.69 35.04 11.91
CA ARG A 411 -21.32 36.46 12.13
C ARG A 411 -22.46 37.26 12.77
N ALA A 412 -23.70 37.03 12.37
CA ALA A 412 -24.86 37.70 12.95
C ALA A 412 -25.05 37.30 14.42
N PHE A 413 -25.04 35.99 14.70
CA PHE A 413 -25.15 35.44 16.06
C PHE A 413 -24.05 35.96 16.98
N VAL A 414 -22.79 35.96 16.54
CA VAL A 414 -21.66 36.47 17.34
C VAL A 414 -21.81 37.98 17.58
N LYS A 415 -22.28 38.76 16.60
CA LYS A 415 -22.49 40.19 16.78
C LYS A 415 -23.60 40.49 17.79
N GLU A 416 -24.70 39.75 17.75
CA GLU A 416 -25.79 39.87 18.71
C GLU A 416 -25.31 39.56 20.13
N HIS A 417 -24.62 38.44 20.31
CA HIS A 417 -24.11 38.05 21.62
C HIS A 417 -23.02 39.00 22.15
N LEU A 418 -22.20 39.57 21.26
CA LEU A 418 -21.28 40.66 21.62
C LEU A 418 -22.00 41.96 22.00
N GLN A 419 -23.18 42.24 21.44
CA GLN A 419 -23.97 43.40 21.84
C GLN A 419 -24.65 43.17 23.19
N GLU A 420 -25.22 41.99 23.41
CA GLU A 420 -25.81 41.59 24.70
C GLU A 420 -24.77 41.67 25.82
N SER A 421 -23.62 41.04 25.65
CA SER A 421 -22.53 41.10 26.64
C SER A 421 -22.03 42.53 26.88
N ARG A 422 -21.99 43.40 25.87
CA ARG A 422 -21.68 44.83 26.06
C ARG A 422 -22.77 45.56 26.86
N GLN A 423 -24.04 45.21 26.68
CA GLN A 423 -25.13 45.78 27.47
C GLN A 423 -25.05 45.31 28.92
N GLU A 424 -24.76 44.04 29.18
CA GLU A 424 -24.55 43.51 30.53
C GLU A 424 -23.36 44.16 31.22
N VAL A 425 -22.22 44.27 30.53
CA VAL A 425 -21.02 44.94 31.07
C VAL A 425 -21.30 46.41 31.36
N SER A 426 -22.04 47.12 30.50
CA SER A 426 -22.40 48.51 30.76
C SER A 426 -23.41 48.66 31.91
N GLY A 427 -24.31 47.68 32.10
CA GLY A 427 -25.18 47.59 33.27
C GLY A 427 -24.39 47.38 34.57
N ILE A 428 -23.42 46.44 34.56
CA ILE A 428 -22.54 46.19 35.71
C ILE A 428 -21.69 47.43 36.02
N SER A 429 -21.12 48.10 35.00
CA SER A 429 -20.33 49.31 35.23
C SER A 429 -21.19 50.43 35.85
N ALA A 430 -22.44 50.59 35.40
CA ALA A 430 -23.34 51.57 35.99
C ALA A 430 -23.66 51.25 37.47
N ILE A 431 -23.83 49.98 37.83
CA ILE A 431 -24.03 49.55 39.23
C ILE A 431 -22.77 49.86 40.06
N VAL A 432 -21.57 49.56 39.54
CA VAL A 432 -20.30 49.86 40.22
C VAL A 432 -20.14 51.36 40.44
N ASP A 433 -20.46 52.18 39.44
CA ASP A 433 -20.42 53.63 39.54
C ASP A 433 -21.39 54.14 40.63
N LEU A 434 -22.61 53.58 40.69
CA LEU A 434 -23.61 53.91 41.70
C LEU A 434 -23.15 53.53 43.12
N CYS A 435 -22.58 52.34 43.29
CA CYS A 435 -21.96 51.90 44.55
C CYS A 435 -20.78 52.79 44.95
N SER A 436 -19.96 53.24 43.97
CA SER A 436 -18.85 54.16 44.23
C SER A 436 -19.32 55.53 44.70
N LEU A 437 -20.43 56.04 44.13
CA LEU A 437 -21.05 57.28 44.56
C LEU A 437 -21.63 57.15 45.97
N GLN A 438 -22.32 56.04 46.27
CA GLN A 438 -22.85 55.78 47.60
C GLN A 438 -21.72 55.69 48.65
N SER A 439 -20.61 55.01 48.32
CA SER A 439 -19.40 54.98 49.15
C SER A 439 -18.85 56.39 49.43
N LYS A 440 -18.76 57.24 48.41
CA LYS A 440 -18.28 58.63 48.57
C LYS A 440 -19.21 59.45 49.46
N VAL A 441 -20.52 59.27 49.37
CA VAL A 441 -21.49 59.97 50.23
C VAL A 441 -21.39 59.49 51.68
N LEU A 442 -21.24 58.18 51.90
CA LEU A 442 -21.10 57.61 53.24
C LEU A 442 -19.75 57.91 53.91
N GLY A 443 -18.71 58.24 53.14
CA GLY A 443 -17.39 58.60 53.67
C GLY A 443 -17.22 60.07 54.07
N VAL A 444 -18.24 60.92 53.92
CA VAL A 444 -18.21 62.36 54.24
C VAL A 444 -18.94 62.69 55.55
N VAL A 445 -19.48 61.68 56.23
CA VAL A 445 -19.99 61.79 57.62
C VAL A 445 -18.90 61.36 58.58
#